data_AF-A0A7X7TZR8-F1
#
_entry.id   AF-A0A7X7TZR8-F1
#
_cell.length_a   1.000
_cell.length_b   1.000
_cell.length_c   1.000
_cell.angle_alpha   90.00
_cell.angle_beta   90.00
_cell.angle_gamma   90.00
#
_symmetry.space_group_name_H-M   'P 1'
#
loop_
_entity.id
_entity.type
_entity.pdbx_description
1 polymer ?
#
loop_
_entity_poly.entity_id
_entity_poly.type
_entity_poly.pdbx_seq_one_letter_code
_entity_poly.pdbx_strand_id
1 'polypeptide(L)'
;MDYTRREIAALTLGGLASLAMAGCRAESIKPRSPRTLRVLTYNIHHGEGTDKQFDYERLAAVIQKLEPDVVALQEVDRGTERASGVDQARLLAKLCHMHYAFGQAMPHQGGQYGEAILSRFPIENTFVHPLPYQLDREPRAAIEVVIAPPGIGPISVVGTHLCHQSNELRTLQTQRLSQLFPSQ
;
A
#
# COMPACT_ATOMS: atom_id res chain seq x y z
N MET A 1 12.14 -12.51 -91.89
CA MET A 1 10.83 -13.11 -91.60
C MET A 1 10.63 -13.03 -90.09
N ASP A 2 9.72 -12.15 -89.69
CA ASP A 2 9.20 -12.03 -88.34
C ASP A 2 8.64 -13.37 -87.84
N TYR A 3 8.78 -13.69 -86.56
CA TYR A 3 7.67 -13.55 -85.60
C TYR A 3 8.13 -13.78 -84.15
N THR A 4 7.98 -12.70 -83.37
CA THR A 4 7.52 -12.58 -81.98
C THR A 4 8.20 -13.29 -80.79
N ARG A 5 8.69 -12.41 -79.91
CA ARG A 5 8.76 -12.50 -78.45
C ARG A 5 7.56 -13.18 -77.80
N ARG A 6 7.85 -14.00 -76.78
CA ARG A 6 7.02 -14.14 -75.57
C ARG A 6 7.94 -14.17 -74.34
N GLU A 7 7.90 -13.10 -73.57
CA GLU A 7 8.27 -13.10 -72.15
C GLU A 7 7.10 -13.68 -71.33
N ILE A 8 7.40 -14.25 -70.15
CA ILE A 8 6.62 -14.27 -68.89
C ILE A 8 7.47 -15.12 -67.91
N ALA A 9 8.31 -14.48 -67.10
CA ALA A 9 8.08 -14.11 -65.70
C ALA A 9 8.09 -15.30 -64.72
N ALA A 10 9.25 -15.51 -64.09
CA ALA A 10 9.41 -16.39 -62.94
C ALA A 10 8.84 -15.69 -61.69
N LEU A 11 7.83 -16.30 -61.08
CA LEU A 11 7.22 -15.83 -59.85
C LEU A 11 8.03 -16.38 -58.65
N THR A 12 8.98 -15.62 -58.13
CA THR A 12 9.62 -15.92 -56.85
C THR A 12 8.73 -15.40 -55.71
N LEU A 13 8.15 -16.31 -54.93
CA LEU A 13 7.51 -15.99 -53.65
C LEU A 13 8.58 -15.52 -52.66
N GLY A 14 8.77 -14.19 -52.56
CA GLY A 14 9.52 -13.56 -51.49
C GLY A 14 8.56 -13.08 -50.41
N GLY A 15 8.29 -13.93 -49.40
CA GLY A 15 7.55 -13.52 -48.21
C GLY A 15 8.42 -12.63 -47.32
N LEU A 16 8.22 -11.32 -47.37
CA LEU A 16 8.72 -10.38 -46.37
C LEU A 16 7.79 -10.42 -45.16
N ALA A 17 8.20 -11.13 -44.11
CA ALA A 17 7.58 -11.04 -42.80
C ALA A 17 7.94 -9.69 -42.16
N SER A 18 7.02 -8.74 -42.23
CA SER A 18 7.11 -7.48 -41.50
C SER A 18 6.94 -7.75 -40.00
N LEU A 19 8.05 -7.86 -39.25
CA LEU A 19 8.01 -7.79 -37.80
C LEU A 19 7.62 -6.36 -37.40
N ALA A 20 6.32 -6.16 -37.11
CA ALA A 20 5.88 -4.98 -36.42
C ALA A 20 6.41 -5.03 -34.98
N MET A 21 7.53 -4.34 -34.75
CA MET A 21 8.02 -4.06 -33.40
C MET A 21 7.01 -3.14 -32.71
N ALA A 22 6.04 -3.74 -32.02
CA ALA A 22 5.22 -3.04 -31.05
C ALA A 22 6.14 -2.62 -29.89
N GLY A 23 6.73 -1.42 -30.02
CA GLY A 23 7.51 -0.83 -28.95
C GLY A 23 6.61 -0.67 -27.71
N CYS A 24 6.98 -1.32 -26.61
CA CYS A 24 6.46 -0.99 -25.30
C CYS A 24 6.74 0.50 -25.06
N ARG A 25 5.71 1.35 -25.21
CA ARG A 25 5.77 2.69 -24.64
C ARG A 25 5.76 2.51 -23.13
N ALA A 26 6.94 2.53 -22.52
CA ALA A 26 7.04 2.91 -21.11
C ALA A 26 6.44 4.31 -21.03
N GLU A 27 5.26 4.44 -20.44
CA GLU A 27 4.75 5.76 -20.07
C GLU A 27 5.81 6.41 -19.20
N SER A 28 6.34 7.54 -19.68
CA SER A 28 7.23 8.39 -18.91
C SER A 28 6.48 8.78 -17.64
N ILE A 29 6.83 8.18 -16.49
CA ILE A 29 6.35 8.59 -15.19
C ILE A 29 6.69 10.07 -15.04
N LYS A 30 5.68 10.94 -15.09
CA LYS A 30 5.92 12.37 -14.88
C LYS A 30 6.56 12.54 -13.50
N PRO A 31 7.71 13.22 -13.37
CA PRO A 31 8.30 13.47 -12.07
C PRO A 31 7.27 14.20 -11.20
N ARG A 32 7.01 13.68 -10.00
CA ARG A 32 6.10 14.33 -9.05
C ARG A 32 6.62 15.73 -8.74
N SER A 33 5.70 16.68 -8.63
CA SER A 33 6.01 17.98 -8.05
C SER A 33 6.65 17.76 -6.68
N PRO A 34 7.78 18.41 -6.35
CA PRO A 34 8.51 18.22 -5.09
C PRO A 34 7.75 18.63 -3.82
N ARG A 35 6.43 18.92 -3.94
CA ARG A 35 5.54 19.34 -2.85
C ARG A 35 4.27 18.50 -2.74
N THR A 36 4.15 17.38 -3.45
CA THR A 36 2.95 16.53 -3.40
C THR A 36 3.26 15.19 -2.76
N LEU A 37 2.52 14.88 -1.70
CA LEU A 37 2.55 13.58 -1.03
C LEU A 37 1.29 12.78 -1.42
N ARG A 38 1.45 11.54 -1.88
CA ARG A 38 0.35 10.59 -2.10
C ARG A 38 0.25 9.64 -0.92
N VAL A 39 -0.88 9.71 -0.22
CA VAL A 39 -1.18 8.87 0.94
C VAL A 39 -2.29 7.88 0.55
N LEU A 40 -2.05 6.60 0.86
CA LEU A 40 -3.06 5.54 0.79
C LEU A 40 -3.47 5.18 2.22
N THR A 41 -4.77 5.02 2.47
CA THR A 41 -5.27 4.32 3.66
C THR A 41 -5.94 3.04 3.21
N TYR A 42 -5.63 1.91 3.85
CA TYR A 42 -6.11 0.61 3.43
C TYR A 42 -6.31 -0.33 4.61
N ASN A 43 -7.57 -0.66 4.88
CA ASN A 43 -7.92 -1.76 5.77
C ASN A 43 -7.74 -3.08 5.01
N ILE A 44 -6.81 -3.91 5.48
CA ILE A 44 -6.42 -5.16 4.80
C ILE A 44 -7.19 -6.38 5.30
N HIS A 45 -8.16 -6.21 6.20
CA HIS A 45 -8.97 -7.28 6.77
C HIS A 45 -8.10 -8.48 7.21
N HIS A 46 -7.11 -8.21 8.08
CA HIS A 46 -6.11 -9.18 8.56
C HIS A 46 -5.39 -9.97 7.47
N GLY A 47 -5.36 -9.46 6.25
CA GLY A 47 -4.76 -10.11 5.08
C GLY A 47 -5.67 -11.11 4.36
N GLU A 48 -6.92 -11.30 4.82
CA GLU A 48 -7.87 -12.25 4.25
C GLU A 48 -8.76 -11.56 3.21
N GLY A 49 -8.66 -12.01 1.95
CA GLY A 49 -9.50 -11.52 0.88
C GLY A 49 -10.96 -11.95 1.00
N THR A 50 -11.83 -11.41 0.15
CA THR A 50 -13.25 -11.80 0.07
C THR A 50 -13.45 -13.26 -0.36
N ASP A 51 -12.43 -13.87 -0.93
CA ASP A 51 -12.31 -15.30 -1.26
C ASP A 51 -11.79 -16.15 -0.09
N LYS A 52 -11.60 -15.56 1.09
CA LYS A 52 -11.07 -16.18 2.31
C LYS A 52 -9.62 -16.69 2.18
N GLN A 53 -8.87 -16.11 1.24
CA GLN A 53 -7.47 -16.45 1.02
C GLN A 53 -6.54 -15.36 1.55
N PHE A 54 -5.46 -15.80 2.20
CA PHE A 54 -4.33 -14.96 2.56
C PHE A 54 -3.38 -14.88 1.36
N ASP A 55 -3.41 -13.73 0.67
CA ASP A 55 -2.60 -13.47 -0.52
C ASP A 55 -1.97 -12.07 -0.37
N TYR A 56 -0.75 -12.05 0.18
CA TYR A 56 -0.04 -10.82 0.49
C TYR A 56 0.54 -10.17 -0.78
N GLU A 57 0.83 -10.97 -1.80
CA GLU A 57 1.24 -10.52 -3.12
C GLU A 57 0.11 -9.75 -3.80
N ARG A 58 -1.15 -10.20 -3.67
CA ARG A 58 -2.34 -9.48 -4.14
C ARG A 58 -2.50 -8.14 -3.43
N LEU A 59 -2.33 -8.09 -2.11
CA LEU A 59 -2.38 -6.83 -1.35
C LEU A 59 -1.25 -5.88 -1.77
N ALA A 60 -0.04 -6.39 -1.89
CA ALA A 60 1.12 -5.62 -2.33
C ALA A 60 0.96 -5.12 -3.77
N ALA A 61 0.33 -5.88 -4.66
CA ALA A 61 0.06 -5.46 -6.03
C ALA A 61 -0.90 -4.26 -6.08
N VAL A 62 -1.91 -4.21 -5.20
CA VAL A 62 -2.79 -3.04 -5.06
C VAL A 62 -1.99 -1.81 -4.62
N ILE A 63 -1.17 -1.96 -3.58
CA ILE A 63 -0.33 -0.87 -3.07
C ILE A 63 0.62 -0.36 -4.16
N GLN A 64 1.35 -1.26 -4.82
CA GLN A 64 2.31 -0.89 -5.87
C GLN A 64 1.64 -0.22 -7.07
N LYS A 65 0.48 -0.71 -7.52
CA LYS A 65 -0.28 -0.10 -8.62
C LYS A 65 -0.72 1.34 -8.31
N LEU A 66 -1.00 1.64 -7.04
CA LEU A 66 -1.39 2.97 -6.60
C LEU A 66 -0.19 3.88 -6.29
N GLU A 67 1.04 3.38 -6.37
CA GLU A 67 2.29 4.13 -6.17
C GLU A 67 2.26 5.16 -5.01
N PRO A 68 1.76 4.83 -3.79
CA PRO A 68 1.72 5.79 -2.70
C PRO A 68 3.12 6.11 -2.19
N ASP A 69 3.29 7.31 -1.63
CA ASP A 69 4.49 7.65 -0.87
C ASP A 69 4.40 7.09 0.56
N VAL A 70 3.19 7.03 1.11
CA VAL A 70 2.89 6.54 2.46
C VAL A 70 1.59 5.73 2.45
N VAL A 71 1.55 4.62 3.18
CA VAL A 71 0.39 3.75 3.35
C VAL A 71 0.06 3.61 4.82
N ALA A 72 -1.14 4.00 5.24
CA ALA A 72 -1.69 3.69 6.56
C ALA A 72 -2.54 2.42 6.46
N LEU A 73 -2.11 1.34 7.09
CA LEU A 73 -2.77 0.05 7.10
C LEU A 73 -3.57 -0.14 8.39
N GLN A 74 -4.80 -0.63 8.27
CA GLN A 74 -5.63 -1.07 9.40
C GLN A 74 -5.84 -2.58 9.35
N GLU A 75 -6.14 -3.17 10.51
CA GLU A 75 -6.36 -4.60 10.68
C GLU A 75 -5.13 -5.42 10.33
N VAL A 76 -3.99 -5.08 10.93
CA VAL A 76 -2.69 -5.69 10.65
C VAL A 76 -2.33 -6.66 11.77
N ASP A 77 -2.01 -7.90 11.41
CA ASP A 77 -1.50 -8.89 12.35
C ASP A 77 0.03 -8.92 12.39
N ARG A 78 0.56 -9.17 13.59
CA ARG A 78 1.96 -9.50 13.83
C ARG A 78 2.05 -10.74 14.70
N GLY A 79 2.44 -11.85 14.09
CA GLY A 79 2.72 -13.09 14.81
C GLY A 79 1.48 -13.80 15.37
N THR A 80 0.29 -13.48 14.89
CA THR A 80 -0.96 -14.12 15.35
C THR A 80 -1.16 -15.47 14.69
N GLU A 81 -1.90 -16.36 15.37
CA GLU A 81 -2.21 -17.71 14.86
C GLU A 81 -2.97 -17.67 13.53
N ARG A 82 -4.01 -16.82 13.38
CA ARG A 82 -4.75 -16.68 12.11
C ARG A 82 -3.89 -16.24 10.94
N ALA A 83 -2.84 -15.45 11.21
CA ALA A 83 -1.86 -15.03 10.21
C ALA A 83 -0.71 -16.03 10.07
N SER A 84 -0.82 -17.26 10.62
CA SER A 84 0.24 -18.28 10.62
C SER A 84 1.59 -17.76 11.14
N GLY A 85 1.56 -16.86 12.12
CA GLY A 85 2.77 -16.25 12.71
C GLY A 85 3.42 -15.16 11.87
N VAL A 86 2.80 -14.71 10.78
CA VAL A 86 3.35 -13.67 9.88
C VAL A 86 3.36 -12.29 10.55
N ASP A 87 4.44 -11.53 10.36
CA ASP A 87 4.46 -10.07 10.55
C ASP A 87 4.04 -9.40 9.24
N GLN A 88 2.75 -9.05 9.14
CA GLN A 88 2.16 -8.58 7.89
C GLN A 88 2.73 -7.22 7.47
N ALA A 89 2.97 -6.32 8.43
CA ALA A 89 3.59 -5.02 8.16
C ALA A 89 4.97 -5.21 7.53
N ARG A 90 5.82 -6.07 8.13
CA ARG A 90 7.16 -6.36 7.60
C ARG A 90 7.11 -7.01 6.22
N LEU A 91 6.21 -7.97 6.01
CA LEU A 91 6.06 -8.66 4.73
C LEU A 91 5.63 -7.71 3.61
N LEU A 92 4.58 -6.93 3.83
CA LEU A 92 4.09 -5.96 2.84
C LEU A 92 5.13 -4.87 2.55
N ALA A 93 5.87 -4.41 3.55
CA ALA A 93 6.97 -3.47 3.37
C ALA A 93 8.07 -4.03 2.45
N LYS A 94 8.44 -5.30 2.66
CA LYS A 94 9.40 -6.01 1.81
C LYS A 94 8.90 -6.12 0.38
N LEU A 95 7.64 -6.53 0.18
CA LEU A 95 7.03 -6.69 -1.14
C LEU A 95 6.88 -5.35 -1.89
N CYS A 96 6.65 -4.25 -1.16
CA CYS A 96 6.48 -2.91 -1.73
C CYS A 96 7.76 -2.07 -1.78
N HIS A 97 8.90 -2.60 -1.30
CA HIS A 97 10.16 -1.87 -1.14
C HIS A 97 10.03 -0.58 -0.30
N MET A 98 9.33 -0.67 0.83
CA MET A 98 9.07 0.45 1.74
C MET A 98 9.66 0.19 3.14
N HIS A 99 9.89 1.27 3.89
CA HIS A 99 10.08 1.22 5.34
C HIS A 99 8.74 0.93 6.03
N TYR A 100 8.77 0.42 7.26
CA TYR A 100 7.55 0.16 8.02
C TYR A 100 7.66 0.47 9.50
N ALA A 101 6.52 0.76 10.09
CA ALA A 101 6.29 0.78 11.52
C ALA A 101 4.96 0.10 11.83
N PHE A 102 4.85 -0.48 13.02
CA PHE A 102 3.65 -1.16 13.50
C PHE A 102 3.29 -0.64 14.88
N GLY A 103 2.01 -0.37 15.10
CA GLY A 103 1.45 0.05 16.36
C GLY A 103 0.47 -1.02 16.84
N GLN A 104 0.79 -1.65 17.97
CA GLN A 104 -0.11 -2.61 18.59
C GLN A 104 -1.31 -1.87 19.21
N ALA A 105 -2.52 -2.26 18.81
CA ALA A 105 -3.75 -1.86 19.49
C ALA A 105 -4.10 -2.84 20.62
N MET A 106 -3.93 -4.16 20.39
CA MET A 106 -4.21 -5.19 21.37
C MET A 106 -3.38 -6.47 21.15
N PRO A 107 -3.14 -7.29 22.18
CA PRO A 107 -2.72 -8.68 21.98
C PRO A 107 -3.86 -9.47 21.32
N HIS A 108 -3.52 -10.41 20.43
CA HIS A 108 -4.51 -11.24 19.75
C HIS A 108 -3.90 -12.58 19.33
N GLN A 109 -4.56 -13.69 19.66
CA GLN A 109 -4.17 -15.06 19.25
C GLN A 109 -2.64 -15.35 19.35
N GLY A 110 -2.06 -15.11 20.52
CA GLY A 110 -0.63 -15.31 20.78
C GLY A 110 0.31 -14.26 20.18
N GLY A 111 -0.19 -13.38 19.30
CA GLY A 111 0.54 -12.26 18.70
C GLY A 111 -0.08 -10.91 19.02
N GLN A 112 0.04 -9.99 18.06
CA GLN A 112 -0.39 -8.60 18.19
C GLN A 112 -1.28 -8.20 17.00
N TYR A 113 -2.24 -7.33 17.26
CA TYR A 113 -3.15 -6.78 16.26
C TYR A 113 -3.23 -5.26 16.39
N GLY A 114 -3.26 -4.55 15.26
CA GLY A 114 -3.34 -3.09 15.24
C GLY A 114 -3.17 -2.48 13.87
N GLU A 115 -2.42 -1.39 13.82
CA GLU A 115 -2.20 -0.56 12.63
C GLU A 115 -0.73 -0.59 12.20
N ALA A 116 -0.47 -0.28 10.94
CA ALA A 116 0.88 -0.12 10.44
C ALA A 116 0.99 1.08 9.51
N ILE A 117 2.20 1.63 9.37
CA ILE A 117 2.52 2.61 8.33
C ILE A 117 3.65 2.04 7.49
N LEU A 118 3.46 2.04 6.17
CA LEU A 118 4.53 1.84 5.19
C LEU A 118 4.93 3.20 4.60
N SER A 119 6.22 3.45 4.45
CA SER A 119 6.73 4.72 3.92
C SER A 119 7.84 4.48 2.92
N ARG A 120 7.79 5.18 1.78
CA ARG A 120 8.91 5.21 0.82
C ARG A 120 10.12 5.92 1.41
N PHE A 121 9.90 6.83 2.36
CA PHE A 121 10.96 7.56 3.05
C PHE A 121 11.33 6.88 4.38
N PRO A 122 12.59 7.00 4.84
CA PRO A 122 12.99 6.51 6.15
C PRO A 122 12.07 7.04 7.25
N ILE A 123 11.68 6.16 8.17
CA ILE A 123 10.92 6.51 9.37
C ILE A 123 11.92 6.92 10.45
N GLU A 124 11.85 8.18 10.87
CA GLU A 124 12.78 8.75 11.86
C GLU A 124 12.35 8.39 13.28
N ASN A 125 11.05 8.56 13.56
CA ASN A 125 10.44 8.25 14.85
C ASN A 125 9.12 7.50 14.67
N THR A 126 8.73 6.72 15.68
CA THR A 126 7.44 6.03 15.74
C THR A 126 6.85 6.18 17.14
N PHE A 127 5.57 6.52 17.21
CA PHE A 127 4.80 6.58 18.45
C PHE A 127 3.51 5.78 18.29
N VAL A 128 3.02 5.21 19.38
CA VAL A 128 1.74 4.49 19.43
C VAL A 128 0.92 5.10 20.54
N HIS A 129 -0.25 5.61 20.18
CA HIS A 129 -1.15 6.31 21.07
C HIS A 129 -2.40 5.47 21.30
N PRO A 130 -2.57 4.85 22.48
CA PRO A 130 -3.81 4.15 22.82
C PRO A 130 -5.00 5.12 22.79
N LEU A 131 -6.11 4.68 22.21
CA LEU A 131 -7.35 5.45 22.16
C LEU A 131 -8.36 4.94 23.20
N PRO A 132 -9.32 5.79 23.63
CA PRO A 132 -10.38 5.37 24.54
C PRO A 132 -11.13 4.14 24.03
N TYR A 133 -11.37 3.19 24.93
CA TYR A 133 -12.12 1.96 24.64
C TYR A 133 -12.94 1.53 25.86
N GLN A 134 -13.92 0.66 25.64
CA GLN A 134 -14.66 -0.06 26.68
C GLN A 134 -14.18 -1.51 26.73
N LEU A 135 -14.22 -2.15 27.90
CA LEU A 135 -13.68 -3.50 28.09
C LEU A 135 -14.33 -4.58 27.20
N ASP A 136 -15.58 -4.38 26.78
CA ASP A 136 -16.33 -5.27 25.90
C ASP A 136 -16.17 -4.93 24.40
N ARG A 137 -15.20 -4.07 24.07
CA ARG A 137 -14.90 -3.62 22.70
C ARG A 137 -13.42 -3.79 22.40
N GLU A 138 -13.12 -3.99 21.12
CA GLU A 138 -11.74 -4.03 20.65
C GLU A 138 -11.01 -2.71 20.95
N PRO A 139 -9.88 -2.74 21.69
CA PRO A 139 -9.03 -1.58 21.88
C PRO A 139 -8.54 -1.03 20.53
N ARG A 140 -8.41 0.30 20.43
CA ARG A 140 -7.93 1.00 19.23
C ARG A 140 -6.68 1.81 19.56
N ALA A 141 -5.81 2.00 18.57
CA ALA A 141 -4.65 2.87 18.69
C ALA A 141 -4.54 3.81 17.48
N ALA A 142 -3.72 4.84 17.64
CA ALA A 142 -3.20 5.61 16.53
C ALA A 142 -1.68 5.42 16.47
N ILE A 143 -1.19 4.99 15.32
CA ILE A 143 0.24 4.97 15.03
C ILE A 143 0.62 6.31 14.40
N GLU A 144 1.68 6.90 14.92
CA GLU A 144 2.30 8.10 14.38
C GLU A 144 3.72 7.77 13.93
N VAL A 145 4.10 8.24 12.74
CA VAL A 145 5.49 8.22 12.29
C VAL A 145 5.94 9.60 11.85
N VAL A 146 7.20 9.92 12.11
CA VAL A 146 7.84 11.11 11.56
C VAL A 146 8.69 10.71 10.35
N ILE A 147 8.46 11.39 9.23
CA ILE A 147 9.19 11.21 7.98
C ILE A 147 9.58 12.58 7.42
N ALA A 148 10.65 12.63 6.61
CA ALA A 148 11.10 13.86 5.97
C ALA A 148 11.14 13.72 4.43
N PRO A 149 9.98 13.81 3.73
CA PRO A 149 9.96 13.81 2.27
C PRO A 149 10.75 14.99 1.70
N PRO A 150 11.57 14.78 0.65
CA PRO A 150 12.27 15.85 -0.03
C PRO A 150 11.32 16.93 -0.55
N GLY A 151 11.62 18.20 -0.26
CA GLY A 151 10.83 19.36 -0.70
C GLY A 151 9.56 19.65 0.12
N ILE A 152 9.20 18.80 1.08
CA ILE A 152 8.13 19.02 2.06
C ILE A 152 8.72 19.33 3.44
N GLY A 153 9.76 18.59 3.85
CA GLY A 153 10.32 18.67 5.20
C GLY A 153 9.68 17.68 6.16
N PRO A 154 10.05 17.73 7.46
CA PRO A 154 9.55 16.78 8.44
C PRO A 154 8.05 16.93 8.64
N ILE A 155 7.32 15.82 8.55
CA ILE A 155 5.89 15.74 8.78
C ILE A 155 5.56 14.54 9.67
N SER A 156 4.51 14.69 10.47
CA SER A 156 3.89 13.58 11.20
C SER A 156 2.80 12.96 10.33
N VAL A 157 2.85 11.64 10.16
CA VAL A 157 1.77 10.85 9.54
C VAL A 157 1.13 9.99 10.60
N VAL A 158 -0.18 10.16 10.77
CA VAL A 158 -0.97 9.42 11.76
C VAL A 158 -1.96 8.50 11.05
N GLY A 159 -1.92 7.22 11.39
CA GLY A 159 -2.89 6.19 10.97
C GLY A 159 -3.67 5.66 12.17
N THR A 160 -4.97 5.39 12.00
CA THR A 160 -5.80 4.82 13.06
C THR A 160 -6.97 4.01 12.48
N HIS A 161 -7.61 3.19 13.31
CA HIS A 161 -8.85 2.48 13.03
C HIS A 161 -9.85 2.76 14.18
N LEU A 162 -10.89 3.54 13.91
CA LEU A 162 -11.87 3.91 14.94
C LEU A 162 -12.90 2.80 15.18
N CYS A 163 -13.54 2.84 16.35
CA CYS A 163 -14.62 1.94 16.71
C CYS A 163 -15.80 2.05 15.73
N HIS A 164 -16.15 0.91 15.10
CA HIS A 164 -17.29 0.82 14.19
C HIS A 164 -18.60 0.43 14.89
N GLN A 165 -18.54 -0.08 16.12
CA GLN A 165 -19.69 -0.62 16.86
C GLN A 165 -20.37 0.40 17.78
N SER A 166 -19.73 1.55 18.08
CA SER A 166 -20.28 2.58 18.97
C SER A 166 -19.93 3.99 18.48
N ASN A 167 -20.96 4.79 18.22
CA ASN A 167 -20.82 6.20 17.82
C ASN A 167 -20.24 7.05 18.96
N GLU A 168 -20.61 6.74 20.20
CA GLU A 168 -20.11 7.43 21.39
C GLU A 168 -18.60 7.19 21.54
N LEU A 169 -18.16 5.92 21.50
CA LEU A 169 -16.74 5.61 21.55
C LEU A 169 -15.97 6.23 20.40
N ARG A 170 -16.50 6.15 19.17
CA ARG A 170 -15.87 6.80 18.02
C ARG A 170 -15.70 8.30 18.22
N THR A 171 -16.68 8.96 18.84
CA THR A 171 -16.60 10.39 19.18
C THR A 171 -15.48 10.65 20.19
N LEU A 172 -15.40 9.87 21.26
CA LEU A 172 -14.34 9.97 22.27
C LEU A 172 -12.94 9.74 21.66
N GLN A 173 -12.83 8.78 20.75
CA GLN A 173 -11.59 8.49 20.04
C GLN A 173 -11.17 9.64 19.12
N THR A 174 -12.10 10.21 18.35
CA THR A 174 -11.82 11.41 17.53
C THR A 174 -11.44 12.61 18.39
N GLN A 175 -12.12 12.84 19.52
CA GLN A 175 -11.75 13.90 20.46
C GLN A 175 -10.34 13.69 21.03
N ARG A 176 -9.97 12.44 21.36
CA ARG A 176 -8.62 12.13 21.80
C ARG A 176 -7.58 12.43 20.72
N LEU A 177 -7.87 12.11 19.46
CA LEU A 177 -6.98 12.45 18.33
C LEU A 177 -6.79 13.96 18.21
N SER A 178 -7.85 14.76 18.33
CA SER A 178 -7.74 16.23 18.30
C SER A 178 -6.93 16.80 19.47
N GLN A 179 -6.92 16.14 20.63
CA GLN A 179 -6.07 16.53 21.77
C GLN A 179 -4.60 16.16 21.57
N LEU A 180 -4.33 15.01 20.96
CA LEU A 180 -2.98 14.53 20.65
C LEU A 180 -2.33 15.35 19.53
N PHE A 181 -3.13 15.74 18.54
CA PHE A 181 -2.69 16.42 17.32
C PHE A 181 -3.51 17.72 17.12
N PRO A 182 -3.31 18.74 17.96
CA PRO A 182 -4.02 20.00 17.81
C PRO A 182 -3.62 20.68 16.49
N SER A 183 -4.58 21.34 15.85
CA SER A 183 -4.29 22.20 14.70
C SER A 183 -3.27 23.27 15.11
N GLN A 184 -2.21 23.40 14.32
CA GLN A 184 -1.25 24.50 14.44
C GLN A 184 -1.81 25.79 13.84
#